data_AF-A0A2E4YWA0-F1
#
_entry.id   AF-A0A2E4YWA0-F1
#
_cell.length_a   1.000
_cell.length_b   1.000
_cell.length_c   1.000
_cell.angle_alpha   90.00
_cell.angle_beta   90.00
_cell.angle_gamma   90.00
#
_symmetry.space_group_name_H-M   'P 1'
#
loop_
_entity.id
_entity.type
_entity.pdbx_description
1 polymer ?
#
loop_
_entity_poly.entity_id
_entity_poly.type
_entity_poly.pdbx_seq_one_letter_code
_entity_poly.pdbx_strand_id
1 'polypeptide(L)' 'MKEFNFSDDVIVYICKALQIAMITGTDIVDNLRMMKLVEGESGTLEATEEFKAQFESNIEKMMEEIEKSNNLDETPA' A
#
# COMPACT_ATOMS: atom_id res chain seq x y z
N MET A 1 -21.24 -15.00 14.90
CA MET A 1 -20.27 -13.93 14.53
C MET A 1 -20.75 -13.32 13.22
N LYS A 2 -20.55 -12.02 13.02
CA LYS A 2 -20.84 -11.36 11.74
C LYS A 2 -19.61 -11.51 10.86
N GLU A 3 -19.80 -11.99 9.64
CA GLU A 3 -18.74 -12.16 8.65
C GLU A 3 -18.68 -10.92 7.75
N PHE A 4 -17.47 -10.57 7.31
CA PHE A 4 -17.23 -9.44 6.41
C PHE A 4 -16.26 -9.83 5.30
N ASN A 5 -16.46 -9.29 4.11
CA ASN A 5 -15.52 -9.37 3.00
C ASN A 5 -14.73 -8.06 2.88
N PHE A 6 -13.58 -8.06 2.21
CA PHE A 6 -12.94 -6.80 1.82
C PHE A 6 -13.71 -6.15 0.67
N SER A 7 -13.81 -4.82 0.68
CA SER A 7 -14.23 -4.09 -0.51
C SER A 7 -13.14 -4.16 -1.60
N ASP A 8 -13.53 -3.92 -2.85
CA ASP A 8 -12.60 -3.94 -3.99
C ASP A 8 -11.43 -2.96 -3.77
N ASP A 9 -11.69 -1.80 -3.20
CA ASP A 9 -10.67 -0.80 -2.85
C ASP A 9 -9.61 -1.37 -1.91
N VAL A 10 -10.03 -2.09 -0.86
CA VAL A 10 -9.09 -2.70 0.09
C VAL A 10 -8.24 -3.75 -0.60
N ILE A 11 -8.83 -4.56 -1.49
CA ILE A 11 -8.10 -5.55 -2.29
C ILE A 11 -7.04 -4.84 -3.16
N VAL A 12 -7.39 -3.72 -3.80
CA VAL A 12 -6.44 -2.90 -4.59
C VAL A 12 -5.28 -2.42 -3.71
N TYR A 13 -5.53 -1.91 -2.51
CA TYR A 13 -4.46 -1.47 -1.60
C TYR A 13 -3.53 -2.62 -1.18
N ILE A 14 -4.08 -3.80 -0.91
CA ILE A 14 -3.29 -5.00 -0.60
C ILE A 14 -2.39 -5.38 -1.79
N CYS A 15 -2.94 -5.37 -3.01
CA CYS A 15 -2.17 -5.65 -4.22
C CYS A 15 -1.03 -4.65 -4.43
N LYS A 16 -1.28 -3.34 -4.23
CA LYS A 16 -0.23 -2.31 -4.29
C LYS A 16 0.85 -2.55 -3.23
N ALA A 17 0.46 -2.83 -1.99
CA ALA A 17 1.40 -3.10 -0.90
C ALA A 17 2.29 -4.31 -1.20
N LEU A 18 1.74 -5.36 -1.82
CA LEU A 18 2.49 -6.54 -2.27
C LEU A 18 3.49 -6.18 -3.37
N GLN A 19 3.06 -5.42 -4.37
CA GLN A 19 3.92 -5.00 -5.48
C GLN A 19 5.14 -4.23 -4.97
N ILE A 20 4.92 -3.31 -4.04
CA ILE A 20 6.00 -2.52 -3.44
C ILE A 20 6.93 -3.42 -2.65
N ALA A 21 6.40 -4.29 -1.80
CA ALA A 21 7.19 -5.26 -1.05
C ALA A 21 8.10 -6.12 -1.96
N MET A 22 7.62 -6.51 -3.14
CA MET A 22 8.43 -7.23 -4.13
C MET A 22 9.53 -6.36 -4.75
N ILE A 23 9.25 -5.09 -5.05
CA ILE A 23 10.22 -4.16 -5.66
C ILE A 23 11.31 -3.77 -4.66
N THR A 24 10.94 -3.47 -3.42
CA THR A 24 11.84 -2.99 -2.38
C THR A 24 12.50 -4.12 -1.58
N GLY A 25 12.05 -5.36 -1.77
CA GLY A 25 12.49 -6.51 -0.97
C GLY A 25 12.06 -6.44 0.50
N THR A 26 11.00 -5.67 0.81
CA THR A 26 10.46 -5.53 2.17
C THR A 26 9.34 -6.54 2.46
N ASP A 27 9.02 -6.79 3.72
CA ASP A 27 7.88 -7.63 4.10
C ASP A 27 6.56 -6.87 3.89
N ILE A 28 5.62 -7.47 3.15
CA ILE A 28 4.28 -6.91 2.95
C ILE A 28 3.52 -6.71 4.27
N VAL A 29 3.78 -7.55 5.28
CA VAL A 29 3.12 -7.47 6.58
C VAL A 29 3.38 -6.12 7.24
N ASP A 30 4.55 -5.51 7.00
CA ASP A 30 4.86 -4.18 7.54
C ASP A 30 3.98 -3.10 6.91
N ASN A 31 3.72 -3.18 5.60
CA ASN A 31 2.80 -2.26 4.90
C ASN A 31 1.35 -2.46 5.37
N LEU A 32 0.93 -3.70 5.60
CA LEU A 32 -0.44 -4.03 6.03
C LEU A 32 -0.70 -3.71 7.51
N ARG A 33 0.33 -3.67 8.37
CA ARG A 33 0.18 -3.36 9.80
C ARG A 33 -0.44 -1.98 10.05
N MET A 34 -0.33 -1.06 9.10
CA MET A 34 -0.91 0.28 9.19
C MET A 34 -2.35 0.37 8.66
N MET A 35 -2.88 -0.70 8.08
CA MET A 35 -4.21 -0.70 7.46
C MET A 35 -5.31 -0.55 8.51
N LYS A 36 -6.10 0.51 8.37
CA LYS A 36 -7.30 0.77 9.19
C LYS A 36 -8.54 0.53 8.35
N LEU A 37 -9.36 -0.42 8.77
CA LEU A 37 -10.61 -0.79 8.12
C LEU A 37 -11.80 -0.45 9.01
N VAL A 38 -12.91 -0.07 8.38
CA VAL A 38 -14.20 0.14 9.02
C VAL A 38 -15.26 -0.70 8.33
N GLU A 39 -16.32 -1.03 9.05
CA GLU A 39 -17.49 -1.65 8.44
C GLU A 39 -18.11 -0.68 7.42
N GLY A 40 -18.12 -1.11 6.17
CA GLY A 40 -18.73 -0.40 5.04
C GLY A 40 -20.15 -0.87 4.78
N GLU A 41 -20.66 -0.53 3.60
CA GLU A 41 -21.97 -0.99 3.19
C GLU A 41 -21.96 -2.50 2.86
N SER A 42 -23.11 -3.16 3.04
CA SER A 42 -23.34 -4.52 2.54
C SER A 42 -22.36 -5.60 3.03
N GLY A 43 -21.90 -5.53 4.28
CA GLY A 43 -21.05 -6.59 4.85
C GLY A 43 -19.62 -6.58 4.32
N THR A 44 -19.14 -5.42 3.90
CA THR A 44 -17.75 -5.21 3.47
C THR A 44 -16.94 -4.45 4.53
N LEU A 45 -15.62 -4.57 4.44
CA LEU A 45 -14.66 -3.74 5.14
C LEU A 45 -14.04 -2.76 4.16
N GLU A 46 -14.10 -1.48 4.49
CA GLU A 46 -13.59 -0.38 3.70
C GLU A 46 -12.41 0.29 4.41
N ALA A 47 -11.42 0.75 3.64
CA ALA A 47 -10.32 1.53 4.17
C ALA A 47 -10.79 2.92 4.61
N THR A 48 -10.29 3.42 5.74
CA THR A 48 -10.58 4.80 6.15
C THR A 48 -9.93 5.81 5.22
N GLU A 49 -10.57 6.97 5.01
CA GLU A 49 -9.98 8.05 4.19
C GLU A 49 -8.61 8.52 4.70
N GLU A 50 -8.41 8.52 6.01
CA GLU A 50 -7.11 8.79 6.64
C GLU A 50 -6.05 7.77 6.19
N PHE A 51 -6.38 6.48 6.20
CA PHE A 51 -5.48 5.43 5.74
C PHE A 51 -5.20 5.56 4.24
N LYS A 52 -6.22 5.79 3.41
CA LYS A 52 -6.07 5.95 1.95
C LYS A 52 -5.08 7.07 1.63
N ALA A 53 -5.26 8.25 2.24
CA ALA A 53 -4.37 9.39 2.04
C ALA A 53 -2.93 9.11 2.50
N GLN A 54 -2.77 8.48 3.67
CA GLN A 54 -1.45 8.14 4.18
C GLN A 54 -0.74 7.07 3.32
N PHE A 55 -1.49 6.07 2.84
CA PHE A 55 -0.97 5.01 2.00
C PHE A 55 -0.47 5.54 0.67
N GLU A 56 -1.28 6.32 -0.04
CA GLU A 56 -0.87 6.92 -1.32
C GLU A 56 0.34 7.85 -1.15
N SER A 57 0.39 8.67 -0.09
CA SER A 57 1.57 9.51 0.19
C SER A 57 2.83 8.69 0.47
N ASN A 58 2.70 7.54 1.13
CA ASN A 58 3.84 6.65 1.40
C ASN A 58 4.32 5.97 0.12
N ILE A 59 3.40 5.53 -0.75
CA ILE A 59 3.75 4.92 -2.04
C ILE A 59 4.49 5.93 -2.91
N GLU A 60 3.99 7.15 -3.02
CA GLU A 60 4.60 8.20 -3.84
C GLU A 60 6.06 8.46 -3.40
N LYS A 61 6.30 8.60 -2.09
CA LYS A 61 7.66 8.76 -1.54
C LYS A 61 8.56 7.57 -1.84
N MET A 62 8.06 6.35 -1.67
CA MET A 62 8.85 5.13 -1.96
C MET A 62 9.20 5.03 -3.44
N MET A 63 8.26 5.37 -4.34
CA MET A 63 8.51 5.39 -5.78
C MET A 63 9.55 6.44 -6.17
N GLU A 64 9.47 7.64 -5.60
CA GLU A 64 10.51 8.67 -5.80
C GLU A 64 11.89 8.21 -5.34
N GLU A 65 11.98 7.49 -4.21
CA GLU A 65 13.24 6.95 -3.70
C GLU A 65 13.82 5.86 -4.60
N ILE A 66 12.96 4.98 -5.14
CA ILE A 66 13.35 3.96 -6.12
C ILE A 66 13.88 4.63 -7.39
N GLU A 67 13.18 5.63 -7.93
CA GLU A 67 13.61 6.36 -9.12
C GLU A 67 14.95 7.10 -8.89
N LYS A 68 15.13 7.76 -7.74
CA LYS A 68 16.39 8.40 -7.37
C LYS A 68 17.54 7.39 -7.28
N SER A 69 17.28 6.21 -6.69
CA SER A 69 18.28 5.15 -6.56
C SER A 69 18.72 4.60 -7.92
N ASN A 70 17.78 4.38 -8.84
CA ASN A 70 18.08 3.91 -10.20
C ASN A 70 18.86 4.93 -11.04
N ASN A 71 18.63 6.23 -10.83
CA ASN A 71 19.31 7.29 -11.61
C ASN A 71 20.76 7.59 -11.14
N LEU A 72 21.18 7.08 -9.97
CA LEU A 72 22.55 7.29 -9.45
C LEU A 72 23.59 6.35 -10.11
N ASP A 73 23.14 5.28 -10.78
CA ASP A 73 24.01 4.33 -11.51
C ASP A 73 24.43 4.84 -12.90
N GLU A 74 23.90 5.95 -13.41
CA GLU A 74 24.25 6.51 -14.72
C GLU A 74 25.35 7.59 -14.68
N THR A 75 26.06 7.77 -13.57
CA THR A 75 27.18 8.74 -13.55
C THR A 75 28.35 8.18 -14.37
N PRO A 76 28.75 8.79 -15.51
CA PRO A 76 29.89 8.29 -16.27
C PRO A 76 31.16 8.52 -15.44
N ALA A 77 31.94 7.45 -15.26
CA ALA A 77 33.28 7.49 -14.67
C ALA A 77 34.24 8.39 -15.47
#